data_AF-A0A945GJ07-F1
#
_entry.id   AF-A0A945GJ07-F1
#
_cell.length_a   1.000
_cell.length_b   1.000
_cell.length_c   1.000
_cell.angle_alpha   90.00
_cell.angle_beta   90.00
_cell.angle_gamma   90.00
#
_symmetry.space_group_name_H-M   'P 1'
#
loop_
_entity.id
_entity.type
_entity.pdbx_description
1 polymer ?
#
loop_
_entity_poly.entity_id
_entity_poly.type
_entity_poly.pdbx_seq_one_letter_code
_entity_poly.pdbx_strand_id
1 'polypeptide(L)'
;FIPIFFIMVGAAVDISVFNPFIKENIAVIILALVLFVIAIIGKLVSGLGAFSLKANKLVIGIGMIPRGEVGLIFASMGLATGVLNSSDYSALTVMVMLTTFIAPPLLYHFFKD
;
A
#
# COMPACT_ATOMS: atom_id res chain seq x y z
N PHE A 1 -17.47 5.28 13.14
CA PHE A 1 -16.85 3.95 12.98
C PHE A 1 -15.55 4.01 12.21
N ILE A 2 -15.53 4.64 11.02
CA ILE A 2 -14.31 4.76 10.16
C ILE A 2 -13.07 5.31 10.90
N PRO A 3 -13.14 6.38 11.71
CA PRO A 3 -11.95 6.86 12.42
C PRO A 3 -11.38 5.85 13.44
N ILE A 4 -12.27 5.11 14.13
CA ILE A 4 -11.89 4.09 15.10
C ILE A 4 -11.17 2.94 14.38
N PHE A 5 -11.63 2.54 13.20
CA PHE A 5 -10.96 1.51 12.39
C PHE A 5 -9.52 1.89 12.06
N PHE A 6 -9.28 3.10 11.56
CA PHE A 6 -7.93 3.54 11.22
C PHE A 6 -7.02 3.68 12.45
N ILE A 7 -7.57 4.09 13.60
CA ILE A 7 -6.83 4.12 14.87
C ILE A 7 -6.41 2.69 15.27
N MET A 8 -7.34 1.73 15.22
CA MET A 8 -7.06 0.34 15.60
C MET A 8 -6.03 -0.32 14.68
N VAL A 9 -6.17 -0.14 13.37
CA VAL A 9 -5.21 -0.65 12.38
C VAL A 9 -3.84 -0.02 12.56
N GLY A 10 -3.78 1.30 12.75
CA GLY A 10 -2.53 2.01 12.99
C GLY A 10 -1.86 1.59 14.29
N ALA A 11 -2.62 1.39 15.37
CA ALA A 11 -2.10 0.96 16.66
C ALA A 11 -1.57 -0.48 16.67
N ALA A 12 -2.07 -1.33 15.76
CA ALA A 12 -1.60 -2.70 15.61
C ALA A 12 -0.29 -2.84 14.82
N VAL A 13 0.21 -1.75 14.22
CA VAL A 13 1.51 -1.74 13.52
C VAL A 13 2.64 -1.70 14.55
N ASP A 14 3.51 -2.71 14.51
CA ASP A 14 4.73 -2.69 15.31
C ASP A 14 5.80 -1.89 14.58
N ILE A 15 6.14 -0.71 15.10
CA ILE A 15 7.16 0.16 14.51
C ILE A 15 8.57 -0.44 14.65
N SER A 16 8.77 -1.31 15.65
CA SER A 16 10.05 -1.93 15.95
C SER A 16 10.56 -2.79 14.79
N VAL A 17 9.66 -3.37 13.99
CA VAL A 17 9.99 -4.20 12.82
C VAL A 17 10.59 -3.42 11.65
N PHE A 18 10.56 -2.09 11.70
CA PHE A 18 11.18 -1.21 10.71
C PHE A 18 12.58 -0.75 11.10
N ASN A 19 13.11 -1.22 12.24
CA ASN A 19 14.47 -0.90 12.65
C ASN A 19 15.49 -1.64 11.77
N PRO A 20 16.27 -0.94 10.92
CA PRO A 20 17.23 -1.58 10.00
C PRO A 20 18.49 -2.10 10.69
N PHE A 21 18.72 -1.72 11.97
CA PHE A 21 19.87 -2.18 12.75
C PHE A 21 19.72 -3.64 13.21
N ILE A 22 18.50 -4.19 13.18
CA ILE A 22 18.21 -5.58 13.54
C ILE A 22 18.14 -6.40 12.24
N LYS A 23 18.98 -7.43 12.11
CA LYS A 23 19.05 -8.25 10.88
C LYS A 23 17.74 -8.93 10.52
N GLU A 24 16.96 -9.33 11.52
CA GLU A 24 15.66 -10.00 11.34
C GLU A 24 14.61 -9.09 10.67
N ASN A 25 14.69 -7.79 10.93
CA ASN A 25 13.77 -6.78 10.39
C ASN A 25 14.04 -6.41 8.94
N ILE A 26 15.26 -6.66 8.45
CA ILE A 26 15.65 -6.36 7.07
C ILE A 26 14.73 -7.10 6.09
N ALA A 27 14.36 -8.35 6.40
CA ALA A 27 13.44 -9.13 5.57
C ALA A 27 12.05 -8.46 5.45
N VAL A 28 11.55 -7.90 6.55
CA VAL A 28 10.25 -7.21 6.62
C VAL A 28 10.27 -5.92 5.80
N ILE A 29 11.35 -5.15 5.91
CA ILE A 29 11.56 -3.92 5.14
C ILE A 29 11.63 -4.24 3.64
N ILE A 30 12.40 -5.27 3.26
CA ILE A 30 12.49 -5.73 1.87
C ILE A 30 11.12 -6.16 1.37
N LEU A 31 10.36 -6.93 2.15
CA LEU A 31 9.01 -7.35 1.80
C LEU A 31 8.09 -6.14 1.56
N ALA A 32 8.07 -5.18 2.49
CA ALA A 32 7.28 -3.96 2.36
C ALA A 32 7.63 -3.18 1.08
N LEU A 33 8.92 -3.04 0.78
CA LEU A 33 9.41 -2.33 -0.39
C LEU A 33 9.08 -3.07 -1.69
N VAL A 34 9.25 -4.38 -1.73
CA VAL A 34 8.88 -5.22 -2.89
C VAL A 34 7.39 -5.15 -3.15
N LEU A 35 6.56 -5.29 -2.11
CA LEU A 35 5.11 -5.16 -2.23
C LEU A 35 4.70 -3.76 -2.72
N PHE A 36 5.38 -2.72 -2.25
CA PHE A 36 5.14 -1.35 -2.68
C PHE A 36 5.47 -1.13 -4.17
N VAL A 37 6.63 -1.61 -4.63
CA VAL A 37 7.02 -1.51 -6.05
C VAL A 37 6.05 -2.30 -6.93
N ILE A 38 5.71 -3.54 -6.56
CA ILE A 38 4.75 -4.36 -7.30
C ILE A 38 3.36 -3.70 -7.31
N ALA A 39 2.94 -3.09 -6.20
CA ALA A 39 1.67 -2.39 -6.13
C ALA A 39 1.59 -1.22 -7.11
N ILE A 40 2.66 -0.41 -7.22
CA ILE A 40 2.70 0.69 -8.18
C ILE A 40 2.70 0.15 -9.60
N ILE A 41 3.63 -0.74 -9.95
CA ILE A 41 3.76 -1.25 -11.32
C ILE A 41 2.46 -1.92 -11.78
N GLY A 42 1.87 -2.79 -10.95
CA GLY A 42 0.63 -3.48 -11.27
C GLY A 42 -0.54 -2.51 -11.52
N LYS A 43 -0.60 -1.40 -10.78
CA LYS A 43 -1.63 -0.38 -10.97
C LYS A 43 -1.36 0.52 -12.17
N LEU A 44 -0.10 0.84 -12.47
CA LEU A 44 0.25 1.55 -13.70
C LEU A 44 -0.12 0.74 -14.95
N VAL A 45 0.16 -0.56 -14.96
CA VAL A 45 -0.22 -1.47 -16.05
C VAL A 45 -1.74 -1.56 -16.22
N SER A 46 -2.51 -1.44 -15.13
CA SER A 46 -3.98 -1.49 -15.19
C SER A 46 -4.58 -0.38 -16.06
N GLY A 47 -3.88 0.76 -16.22
CA GLY A 47 -4.26 1.84 -17.13
C GLY A 47 -4.31 1.42 -18.60
N LEU A 48 -3.58 0.35 -19.00
CA LEU A 48 -3.67 -0.22 -20.34
C LEU A 48 -5.04 -0.82 -20.63
N GLY A 49 -5.75 -1.33 -19.60
CA GLY A 49 -7.09 -1.90 -19.70
C GLY A 49 -8.17 -0.89 -20.12
N ALA A 50 -7.89 0.41 -20.00
CA ALA A 50 -8.76 1.49 -20.46
C ALA A 50 -8.68 1.71 -21.98
N PHE A 51 -8.75 0.63 -22.78
CA PHE A 51 -8.56 0.66 -24.24
C PHE A 51 -9.56 1.55 -24.98
N SER A 52 -10.77 1.72 -24.46
CA SER A 52 -11.87 2.45 -25.11
C SER A 52 -11.98 3.93 -24.68
N LEU A 53 -11.18 4.37 -23.70
CA LEU A 53 -11.25 5.73 -23.15
C LEU A 53 -10.22 6.64 -23.83
N LYS A 54 -10.66 7.81 -24.31
CA LYS A 54 -9.79 8.91 -24.76
C LYS A 54 -9.20 9.67 -23.57
N ALA A 55 -8.56 8.95 -22.65
CA ALA A 55 -7.97 9.51 -21.44
C ALA A 55 -6.50 9.06 -21.31
N ASN A 56 -5.70 9.83 -20.59
CA ASN A 56 -4.30 9.49 -20.34
C ASN A 56 -4.24 8.22 -19.47
N LYS A 57 -3.80 7.11 -20.07
CA LYS A 57 -3.70 5.80 -19.43
C LYS A 57 -2.79 5.82 -18.19
N LEU A 58 -1.76 6.67 -18.19
CA LEU A 58 -0.88 6.85 -17.03
C LEU A 58 -1.63 7.50 -15.86
N VAL A 59 -2.42 8.53 -16.13
CA VAL A 59 -3.24 9.21 -15.10
C VAL A 59 -4.27 8.23 -14.50
N ILE A 60 -4.87 7.37 -15.32
CA ILE A 60 -5.76 6.30 -14.84
C ILE A 60 -4.99 5.35 -13.92
N GLY A 61 -3.84 4.84 -14.36
CA GLY A 61 -3.03 3.91 -13.57
C GLY A 61 -2.56 4.52 -12.24
N ILE A 62 -2.13 5.78 -12.26
CA ILE A 62 -1.72 6.53 -11.06
C ILE A 62 -2.90 6.73 -10.12
N GLY A 63 -4.08 7.06 -10.64
CA GLY A 63 -5.30 7.22 -9.85
C GLY A 63 -5.73 5.93 -9.15
N MET A 64 -5.28 4.76 -9.63
CA MET A 64 -5.55 3.46 -9.04
C MET A 64 -4.46 2.97 -8.08
N ILE A 65 -3.37 3.71 -7.88
CA ILE A 65 -2.30 3.40 -6.91
C ILE A 65 -2.78 3.39 -5.45
N PRO A 66 -3.52 4.40 -4.95
CA PRO A 66 -3.88 4.44 -3.54
C PRO A 66 -4.66 3.17 -3.17
N ARG A 67 -4.18 2.48 -2.13
CA ARG A 67 -4.88 1.32 -1.56
C ARG A 67 -5.69 1.78 -0.36
N GLY A 68 -6.98 1.45 -0.37
CA GLY A 68 -7.91 1.92 0.66
C GLY A 68 -8.07 0.96 1.84
N GLU A 69 -9.13 1.23 2.60
CA GLU A 69 -9.58 0.47 3.76
C GLU A 69 -9.67 -1.04 3.52
N VAL A 70 -10.11 -1.46 2.33
CA VAL A 70 -10.32 -2.88 2.00
C VAL A 70 -9.03 -3.69 2.14
N GLY A 71 -7.88 -3.13 1.75
CA GLY A 71 -6.59 -3.80 1.92
C GLY A 71 -6.22 -4.01 3.39
N LEU A 72 -6.54 -3.03 4.24
CA LEU A 72 -6.30 -3.08 5.68
C LEU A 72 -7.26 -4.04 6.40
N ILE A 73 -8.50 -4.17 5.91
CA ILE A 73 -9.46 -5.15 6.41
C ILE A 73 -8.93 -6.57 6.17
N PHE A 74 -8.46 -6.87 4.96
CA PHE A 74 -7.89 -8.18 4.66
C PHE A 74 -6.60 -8.46 5.45
N ALA A 75 -5.72 -7.47 5.62
CA ALA A 75 -4.54 -7.63 6.46
C ALA A 75 -4.91 -7.92 7.91
N SER A 76 -5.88 -7.20 8.47
CA SER A 76 -6.34 -7.39 9.85
C SER A 76 -7.02 -8.75 10.03
N MET A 77 -7.82 -9.18 9.05
CA MET A 77 -8.41 -10.51 9.06
C MET A 77 -7.35 -11.60 8.96
N GLY A 78 -6.33 -11.44 8.10
CA GLY A 78 -5.22 -12.38 7.98
C GLY A 78 -4.40 -12.51 9.26
N LEU A 79 -4.20 -11.41 9.99
CA LEU A 79 -3.57 -11.43 11.31
C LEU A 79 -4.45 -12.18 12.33
N ALA A 80 -5.76 -11.90 12.35
CA ALA A 80 -6.70 -12.53 13.27
C ALA A 80 -6.86 -14.04 13.03
N THR A 81 -6.75 -14.51 11.80
CA THR A 81 -6.82 -15.94 11.44
C THR A 81 -5.47 -16.65 11.52
N GLY A 82 -4.38 -15.94 11.82
CA GLY A 82 -3.02 -16.49 11.88
C GLY A 82 -2.40 -16.78 10.52
N VAL A 83 -3.00 -16.32 9.43
CA VAL A 83 -2.43 -16.41 8.07
C VAL A 83 -1.25 -15.45 7.90
N LEU A 84 -1.31 -14.30 8.58
CA LEU A 84 -0.25 -13.30 8.60
C LEU A 84 0.33 -13.18 10.00
N ASN A 85 1.65 -13.08 10.09
CA ASN A 85 2.31 -12.74 11.34
C ASN A 85 2.33 -11.21 11.54
N SER A 86 2.62 -10.74 12.75
CA SER A 86 2.69 -9.30 13.07
C SER A 86 3.63 -8.52 12.16
N SER A 87 4.73 -9.14 11.72
CA SER A 87 5.68 -8.56 10.77
C SER A 87 5.08 -8.36 9.38
N ASP A 88 4.34 -9.35 8.86
CA ASP A 88 3.69 -9.27 7.55
C ASP A 88 2.57 -8.24 7.54
N TYR A 89 1.79 -8.21 8.64
CA TYR A 89 0.76 -7.20 8.87
C TYR A 89 1.35 -5.78 8.85
N SER A 90 2.46 -5.58 9.55
CA SER A 90 3.14 -4.28 9.61
C SER A 90 3.67 -3.88 8.23
N ALA A 91 4.31 -4.80 7.50
CA ALA A 91 4.79 -4.56 6.14
C ALA A 91 3.66 -4.16 5.17
N LEU A 92 2.53 -4.89 5.20
CA LEU A 92 1.36 -4.60 4.37
C LEU A 92 0.75 -3.24 4.71
N THR A 93 0.63 -2.93 5.99
CA THR A 93 0.03 -1.68 6.45
C THR A 93 0.87 -0.48 6.04
N VAL A 94 2.21 -0.57 6.14
CA VAL A 94 3.11 0.48 5.64
C VAL A 94 3.05 0.61 4.13
N MET A 95 3.00 -0.50 3.37
CA MET A 95 2.82 -0.43 1.91
C MET A 95 1.51 0.29 1.54
N VAL A 96 0.41 0.01 2.22
CA VAL A 96 -0.88 0.68 2.01
C VAL A 96 -0.79 2.18 2.33
N MET A 97 -0.15 2.55 3.44
CA MET A 97 0.08 3.96 3.77
C MET A 97 0.93 4.66 2.71
N LEU A 98 2.07 4.07 2.31
CA LEU A 98 3.00 4.67 1.34
C LEU A 98 2.34 4.86 -0.04
N THR A 99 1.62 3.86 -0.54
CA THR A 99 0.90 3.98 -1.82
C THR A 99 -0.17 5.07 -1.77
N THR A 100 -0.81 5.26 -0.62
CA THR A 100 -1.81 6.32 -0.42
C THR A 100 -1.19 7.71 -0.35
N PHE A 101 -0.05 7.86 0.33
CA PHE A 101 0.63 9.14 0.44
C PHE A 101 1.30 9.60 -0.86
N ILE A 102 1.78 8.66 -1.69
CA ILE A 102 2.49 8.98 -2.93
C ILE A 102 1.54 9.33 -4.08
N ALA A 103 0.31 8.81 -4.05
CA ALA A 103 -0.63 9.03 -5.14
C ALA A 103 -1.03 10.50 -5.37
N PRO A 104 -1.36 11.34 -4.36
CA PRO A 104 -1.74 12.73 -4.60
C PRO A 104 -0.63 13.59 -5.21
N PRO A 105 0.63 13.55 -4.71
CA PRO A 105 1.74 14.26 -5.36
C PRO A 105 1.98 13.79 -6.79
N LEU A 106 1.88 12.47 -7.03
CA LEU A 106 2.09 11.89 -8.35
C LEU A 106 0.99 12.33 -9.32
N LEU A 107 -0.28 12.26 -8.92
CA LEU A 107 -1.39 12.78 -9.71
C LEU A 107 -1.23 14.27 -10.02
N TYR A 108 -0.87 15.08 -9.02
CA TYR A 108 -0.70 16.52 -9.20
C TYR A 108 0.35 16.86 -10.28
N HIS A 109 1.45 16.12 -10.33
CA HIS A 109 2.49 16.32 -11.35
C HIS A 109 1.97 16.01 -12.75
N PHE A 110 1.33 14.85 -12.95
CA PHE A 110 0.85 14.39 -14.26
C PHE A 110 -0.44 15.07 -14.75
N PHE A 111 -1.16 15.80 -13.89
CA PHE A 111 -2.31 16.62 -14.30
C PHE A 111 -1.90 18.03 -14.75
N LYS A 112 -0.67 18.45 -14.47
CA LYS A 112 -0.15 19.78 -14.88
C LYS A 112 0.50 19.77 -16.27
N ASP A 113 0.82 18.58 -16.78
CA ASP A 113 1.27 18.31 -18.16
C ASP A 113 0.08 18.03 -19.09
#